data_AF-A0A7C7WJD3-F1
#
_entry.id   AF-A0A7C7WJD3-F1
#
_cell.length_a   1.000
_cell.length_b   1.000
_cell.length_c   1.000
_cell.angle_alpha   90.00
_cell.angle_beta   90.00
_cell.angle_gamma   90.00
#
_symmetry.space_group_name_H-M   'P 1'
#
loop_
_entity.id
_entity.type
_entity.pdbx_description
1 polymer ?
#
loop_
_entity_poly.entity_id
_entity_poly.type
_entity_poly.pdbx_seq_one_letter_code
_entity_poly.pdbx_strand_id
1 'polypeptide(L)' 'LPVRSHVSIRLYNMLGQEVAVLVNEEQPYGNRHVVWNGLNKQGSTASSGVYID' A
#
# COMPACT_ATOMS: atom_id res chain seq x y z
N LEU A 1 -1.91 -5.96 14.60
CA LEU A 1 -0.80 -6.94 14.68
C LEU A 1 -0.50 -7.28 16.14
N PRO A 2 -0.38 -8.56 16.52
CA PRO A 2 -0.16 -8.98 17.91
C PRO A 2 1.31 -8.93 18.35
N VAL A 3 2.26 -8.86 17.42
CA VAL A 3 3.71 -8.78 17.67
C VAL A 3 4.35 -7.81 16.66
N ARG A 4 5.60 -7.39 16.92
CA ARG A 4 6.39 -6.65 15.93
C ARG A 4 6.65 -7.53 14.71
N SER A 5 6.44 -6.98 13.52
CA SER A 5 6.61 -7.70 12.26
C SER A 5 6.86 -6.74 11.10
N HIS A 6 7.57 -7.22 10.08
CA HIS A 6 7.65 -6.53 8.79
C HIS A 6 6.27 -6.50 8.13
N VAL A 7 5.78 -5.29 7.83
CA VAL A 7 4.49 -5.08 7.16
C VAL A 7 4.76 -4.55 5.77
N SER A 8 4.09 -5.14 4.78
CA SER A 8 4.09 -4.58 3.43
C SER A 8 2.69 -4.51 2.86
N ILE A 9 2.33 -3.29 2.43
CA ILE A 9 1.06 -2.97 1.78
C ILE A 9 1.42 -2.40 0.41
N ARG A 10 1.06 -3.12 -0.64
CA ARG A 10 1.39 -2.79 -2.03
C ARG A 10 0.10 -2.77 -2.85
N LEU A 11 -0.14 -1.69 -3.57
CA LEU A 11 -1.33 -1.57 -4.41
C LEU A 11 -1.06 -2.14 -5.79
N TYR A 12 -1.93 -3.01 -6.26
CA TYR A 12 -1.91 -3.57 -7.61
C TYR A 12 -3.15 -3.15 -8.39
N ASN A 13 -2.98 -2.85 -9.68
CA ASN A 13 -4.11 -2.68 -10.59
C ASN A 13 -4.70 -4.04 -11.03
N MET A 14 -5.79 -4.01 -11.78
CA MET A 14 -6.47 -5.22 -12.27
C MET A 14 -5.61 -6.10 -13.22
N LEU A 15 -4.50 -5.57 -13.74
CA LEU A 15 -3.53 -6.32 -14.55
C LEU A 15 -2.43 -6.95 -13.70
N GLY A 16 -2.47 -6.81 -12.37
CA GLY A 16 -1.43 -7.28 -11.46
C GLY A 16 -0.19 -6.41 -11.43
N GLN A 17 -0.23 -5.19 -11.99
CA GLN A 17 0.91 -4.28 -11.98
C GLN A 17 0.94 -3.48 -10.67
N GLU A 18 2.11 -3.40 -10.04
CA GLU A 18 2.30 -2.64 -8.80
C GLU A 18 2.28 -1.14 -9.07
N VAL A 19 1.30 -0.46 -8.48
CA VAL A 19 1.00 0.97 -8.68
C VAL A 19 1.69 1.83 -7.63
N ALA A 20 1.69 1.38 -6.37
CA ALA A 20 2.28 2.09 -5.25
C ALA A 20 2.64 1.11 -4.11
N VAL A 21 3.60 1.51 -3.27
CA VAL A 21 3.90 0.83 -2.00
C VAL A 21 3.55 1.81 -0.89
N LEU A 22 2.58 1.46 -0.05
CA LEU A 22 2.12 2.33 1.03
C LEU A 22 2.90 2.09 2.31
N VAL A 23 3.26 0.83 2.56
CA VAL A 23 4.06 0.41 3.72
C VAL A 23 5.03 -0.66 3.27
N ASN A 24 6.28 -0.59 3.74
CA ASN A 24 7.27 -1.65 3.58
C ASN A 24 8.34 -1.53 4.68
N GLU A 25 7.92 -1.68 5.93
CA GLU A 25 8.78 -1.47 7.09
C GLU A 25 8.36 -2.32 8.29
N GLU A 26 9.28 -2.44 9.25
CA GLU A 26 9.03 -3.07 10.55
C GLU A 26 8.03 -2.23 11.37
N GLN A 27 6.88 -2.81 11.68
CA GLN A 27 5.86 -2.17 12.50
C GLN A 27 5.77 -2.83 13.87
N PRO A 28 5.63 -2.06 14.97
CA PRO A 28 5.29 -2.60 16.27
C PRO A 28 3.86 -3.17 16.29
N TYR A 29 3.55 -3.92 17.35
CA TYR A 29 2.21 -4.42 17.59
C TYR A 29 1.18 -3.28 17.70
N GLY A 30 -0.09 -3.58 17.40
CA GLY A 30 -1.20 -2.62 17.42
C GLY A 30 -1.97 -2.55 16.09
N ASN A 31 -3.00 -1.70 16.07
CA ASN A 31 -3.81 -1.40 14.88
C ASN A 31 -3.28 -0.15 14.19
N ARG A 32 -3.21 -0.19 12.86
CA ARG A 32 -2.69 0.91 12.02
C ARG A 32 -3.71 1.18 10.92
N HIS A 33 -3.90 2.45 10.57
CA HIS A 33 -4.69 2.87 9.43
C HIS A 33 -3.76 3.55 8.44
N VAL A 34 -3.89 3.20 7.16
CA VAL A 34 -3.08 3.75 6.07
C VAL A 34 -4.05 4.32 5.05
N VAL A 35 -3.84 5.58 4.67
CA VAL A 35 -4.65 6.27 3.66
C VAL A 35 -3.77 6.54 2.46
N TRP A 36 -4.18 6.03 1.30
CA TRP A 36 -3.51 6.33 0.03
C TRP A 36 -4.04 7.63 -0.56
N ASN A 37 -3.13 8.43 -1.11
CA ASN A 37 -3.43 9.74 -1.71
C ASN A 37 -3.79 9.67 -3.21
N GLY A 38 -3.90 8.47 -3.79
CA GLY A 38 -4.20 8.28 -5.21
C GLY A 38 -3.01 8.47 -6.15
N LEU A 39 -1.79 8.61 -5.64
CA LEU A 39 -0.58 8.75 -6.48
C LEU A 39 0.12 7.42 -6.71
N ASN A 40 0.64 7.23 -7.92
CA ASN A 40 1.53 6.12 -8.24
C ASN A 40 2.97 6.40 -7.75
N LYS A 41 3.87 5.43 -7.95
CA LYS A 41 5.30 5.56 -7.59
C LYS A 41 6.02 6.75 -8.24
N GLN A 42 5.51 7.28 -9.36
CA GLN A 42 6.07 8.43 -10.05
C GLN A 42 5.47 9.76 -9.57
N GLY A 43 4.62 9.75 -8.54
CA GLY A 43 3.93 10.94 -8.04
C GLY A 43 2.80 11.44 -8.95
N SER A 44 2.44 10.68 -9.97
CA SER A 44 1.32 11.00 -10.88
C SER A 44 0.03 10.38 -10.35
N THR A 45 -1.11 11.01 -10.66
CA THR A 45 -2.42 10.45 -10.34
C THR A 45 -2.56 9.07 -10.97
N ALA A 46 -2.84 8.06 -10.15
CA ALA A 46 -3.14 6.72 -10.63
C ALA A 46 -4.48 6.73 -11.38
N SER A 47 -4.60 5.86 -12.37
CA SER A 47 -5.82 5.72 -13.18
C SER A 47 -7.04 5.49 -12.28
N SER A 48 -8.23 5.95 -12.67
CA SER A 48 -9.45 5.52 -11.99
C SER A 48 -9.61 4.00 -12.12
N GLY A 49 -9.84 3.30 -11.00
CA GLY A 49 -9.94 1.85 -11.00
C GLY A 49 -9.99 1.24 -9.61
N VAL A 50 -10.12 -0.09 -9.58
CA VAL A 50 -10.03 -0.89 -8.35
C VAL A 50 -8.57 -1.32 -8.17
N TYR A 51 -8.09 -1.20 -6.93
CA TYR A 51 -6.75 -1.60 -6.52
C TYR A 51 -6.84 -2.57 -5.34
N ILE A 52 -5.96 -3.57 -5.33
CA ILE A 52 -5.93 -4.63 -4.31
C ILE A 52 -4.61 -4.52 -3.53
N ASP A 53 -4.65 -4.76 -2.22
CA ASP A 53 -3.50 -4.76 -1.31
C ASP A 53 -3.11 -6.14 -0.75
#